data_AF-A0A6A6RBZ6-F1
#
_entry.id   AF-A0A6A6RBZ6-F1
#
_cell.length_a   1.000
_cell.length_b   1.000
_cell.length_c   1.000
_cell.angle_alpha   90.00
_cell.angle_beta   90.00
_cell.angle_gamma   90.00
#
_symmetry.space_group_name_H-M   'P 1'
#
loop_
_entity.id
_entity.type
_entity.pdbx_description
1 polymer ?
#
loop_
_entity_poly.entity_id
_entity_poly.type
_entity_poly.pdbx_seq_one_letter_code
_entity_poly.pdbx_strand_id
1 'polypeptide(L)'
;MDKLPKYSELPLKKDDPFRSAWGLYGKDDQLGFLNRLTDEVVLEAAKEIQSGKRISLNWPLDAQKDIPFFGRQTFHKHVYAKPPRTVNDDTWSFNTQSSSQWDGLRHFAYQKEAQFYNGVTMSDIHDDPASTVNGIQAVAEAQGVSFKFGDILIIRSGYMVAYNAKPRAELQSLAKIVPPTFSGVEQSEEVLEWIWENFAAVAGDQPSFECWPSQTHFLLHEVLLAGWGCPIGEMFDLEALAEHCQMTGRYTFFVTSEVCNVPGGVASPPNILAIF
;
A
#
# COMPACT_ATOMS: atom_id res chain seq x y z
N MET A 1 26.22 1.94 -3.92
CA MET A 1 25.03 1.90 -4.80
C MET A 1 25.30 2.81 -5.98
N ASP A 2 24.93 2.37 -7.19
CA ASP A 2 24.92 3.28 -8.33
C ASP A 2 23.89 4.39 -8.10
N LYS A 3 24.17 5.57 -8.65
CA LYS A 3 23.30 6.73 -8.46
C LYS A 3 22.03 6.53 -9.29
N LEU A 4 20.87 6.56 -8.63
CA LEU A 4 19.59 6.45 -9.31
C LEU A 4 19.43 7.53 -10.37
N PRO A 5 18.72 7.24 -11.48
CA PRO A 5 18.36 8.25 -12.45
C PRO A 5 17.43 9.29 -11.78
N LYS A 6 17.51 10.52 -12.26
CA LYS A 6 16.61 11.60 -11.86
C LYS A 6 15.20 11.31 -12.39
N TYR A 7 14.19 11.84 -11.73
CA TYR A 7 12.80 11.77 -12.22
C TYR A 7 12.67 12.35 -13.65
N SER A 8 13.38 13.44 -13.94
CA SER A 8 13.46 14.04 -15.28
C SER A 8 14.09 13.15 -16.38
N GLU A 9 14.75 12.05 -16.00
CA GLU A 9 15.32 11.05 -16.93
C GLU A 9 14.36 9.88 -17.20
N LEU A 10 13.16 9.88 -16.61
CA LEU A 10 12.11 8.87 -16.85
C LEU A 10 11.17 9.29 -18.01
N PRO A 11 10.74 8.36 -18.89
CA PRO A 11 11.01 6.93 -18.83
C PRO A 11 12.41 6.54 -19.34
N LEU A 12 12.97 5.47 -18.76
CA LEU A 12 14.34 5.01 -19.05
C LEU A 12 14.53 4.49 -20.50
N LYS A 13 13.45 4.07 -21.16
CA LYS A 13 13.42 3.79 -22.59
C LYS A 13 12.34 4.66 -23.23
N LYS A 14 12.61 5.11 -24.45
CA LYS A 14 11.79 6.09 -25.18
C LYS A 14 10.31 5.70 -25.34
N ASP A 15 10.05 4.40 -25.47
CA ASP A 15 8.74 3.86 -25.81
C ASP A 15 8.06 3.15 -24.60
N ASP A 16 8.68 3.18 -23.41
CA ASP A 16 8.06 2.68 -22.16
C ASP A 16 6.99 3.70 -21.65
N PRO A 17 6.02 3.29 -20.79
CA PRO A 17 4.91 4.16 -20.33
C PRO A 17 5.34 5.43 -19.60
N PHE A 18 4.41 6.38 -19.47
CA PHE A 18 4.65 7.69 -18.83
C PHE A 18 5.33 7.57 -17.46
N ARG A 19 6.53 8.15 -17.35
CA ARG A 19 7.39 8.17 -16.16
C ARG A 19 7.76 6.79 -15.59
N SER A 20 7.61 5.72 -16.35
CA SER A 20 7.99 4.36 -15.91
C SER A 20 9.49 4.20 -15.69
N ALA A 21 9.86 3.33 -14.75
CA ALA A 21 11.24 3.00 -14.39
C ALA A 21 11.61 1.56 -14.77
N TRP A 22 10.99 1.03 -15.83
CA TRP A 22 11.11 -0.38 -16.22
C TRP A 22 12.54 -0.76 -16.62
N GLY A 23 13.03 -1.85 -16.04
CA GLY A 23 14.39 -2.32 -16.19
C GLY A 23 15.43 -1.66 -15.27
N LEU A 24 15.06 -0.71 -14.39
CA LEU A 24 16.00 -0.05 -13.46
C LEU A 24 16.80 -1.04 -12.61
N TYR A 25 16.13 -2.04 -12.05
CA TYR A 25 16.74 -3.11 -11.24
C TYR A 25 16.97 -4.40 -12.04
N GLY A 26 16.88 -4.33 -13.37
CA GLY A 26 16.95 -5.46 -14.29
C GLY A 26 15.60 -5.82 -14.94
N LYS A 27 15.68 -6.55 -16.05
CA LYS A 27 14.52 -6.95 -16.86
C LYS A 27 13.63 -8.02 -16.22
N ASP A 28 14.15 -8.72 -15.20
CA ASP A 28 13.45 -9.80 -14.49
C ASP A 28 13.09 -9.39 -13.04
N ASP A 29 13.28 -8.11 -12.69
CA ASP A 29 12.90 -7.56 -11.39
C ASP A 29 11.39 -7.56 -11.20
N GLN A 30 10.98 -7.86 -9.96
CA GLN A 30 9.60 -7.94 -9.48
C GLN A 30 9.38 -7.20 -8.16
N LEU A 31 10.40 -6.51 -7.65
CA LEU A 31 10.39 -5.80 -6.36
C LEU A 31 10.23 -4.29 -6.52
N GLY A 32 10.70 -3.69 -7.62
CA GLY A 32 10.59 -2.26 -7.86
C GLY A 32 11.21 -1.43 -6.73
N PHE A 33 10.44 -0.56 -6.10
CA PHE A 33 10.93 0.25 -4.98
C PHE A 33 11.20 -0.55 -3.70
N LEU A 34 10.76 -1.81 -3.60
CA LEU A 34 11.19 -2.68 -2.50
C LEU A 34 12.68 -3.05 -2.59
N ASN A 35 13.32 -2.92 -3.76
CA ASN A 35 14.79 -2.95 -3.87
C ASN A 35 15.48 -1.78 -3.14
N ARG A 36 14.71 -0.74 -2.76
CA ARG A 36 15.19 0.34 -1.90
C ARG A 36 15.18 -0.09 -0.42
N LEU A 37 14.51 -1.20 -0.03
CA LEU A 37 14.36 -1.67 1.37
C LEU A 37 15.42 -2.69 1.84
N THR A 38 16.64 -2.68 1.32
CA THR A 38 17.65 -3.70 1.65
C THR A 38 18.35 -3.40 2.99
N ASP A 39 17.94 -3.94 4.15
CA ASP A 39 18.52 -3.96 5.53
C ASP A 39 19.09 -2.70 6.30
N GLU A 40 20.14 -1.94 5.92
CA GLU A 40 20.77 -0.94 6.84
C GLU A 40 20.00 0.37 7.16
N VAL A 41 18.88 0.72 6.48
CA VAL A 41 17.85 1.61 7.07
C VAL A 41 16.92 0.82 7.97
N VAL A 42 16.65 -0.47 7.79
CA VAL A 42 15.97 -1.24 8.84
C VAL A 42 16.84 -1.23 10.12
N LEU A 43 18.17 -1.32 10.00
CA LEU A 43 19.09 -1.17 11.12
C LEU A 43 19.24 0.28 11.62
N GLU A 44 19.26 1.29 10.73
CA GLU A 44 19.31 2.71 11.13
C GLU A 44 18.00 3.11 11.80
N ALA A 45 16.85 2.77 11.20
CA ALA A 45 15.52 2.94 11.75
C ALA A 45 15.31 2.10 13.01
N ALA A 46 16.04 1.00 13.24
CA ALA A 46 15.99 0.34 14.56
C ALA A 46 16.49 1.27 15.70
N LYS A 47 17.30 2.30 15.39
CA LYS A 47 17.65 3.38 16.34
C LYS A 47 16.51 4.37 16.59
N GLU A 48 15.45 4.34 15.78
CA GLU A 48 14.20 4.99 16.07
C GLU A 48 13.43 4.27 17.21
N ILE A 49 13.83 3.06 17.61
CA ILE A 49 13.27 2.39 18.80
C ILE A 49 14.01 2.89 20.06
N GLN A 50 13.51 3.98 20.64
CA GLN A 50 14.10 4.68 21.80
C GLN A 50 13.27 4.50 23.08
N SER A 51 11.95 4.32 22.95
CA SER A 51 11.01 4.21 24.08
C SER A 51 10.37 2.83 24.24
N GLY A 52 10.34 2.02 23.16
CA GLY A 52 9.58 0.78 23.10
C GLY A 52 8.06 1.00 23.06
N LYS A 53 7.57 2.21 22.79
CA LYS A 53 6.14 2.48 22.54
C LYS A 53 5.78 1.84 21.20
N ARG A 54 4.72 1.04 21.18
CA ARG A 54 4.14 0.42 19.98
C ARG A 54 2.75 1.00 19.74
N ILE A 55 2.43 1.28 18.48
CA ILE A 55 1.14 1.80 18.03
C ILE A 55 0.73 0.99 16.81
N SER A 56 -0.41 0.29 16.87
CA SER A 56 -0.99 -0.41 15.73
C SER A 56 -1.59 0.60 14.76
N LEU A 57 -1.28 0.47 13.47
CA LEU A 57 -1.91 1.26 12.41
C LEU A 57 -2.99 0.45 11.65
N ASN A 58 -3.30 -0.76 12.10
CA ASN A 58 -4.36 -1.60 11.56
C ASN A 58 -5.74 -1.07 11.96
N TRP A 59 -6.55 -0.68 10.98
CA TRP A 59 -7.99 -0.46 11.13
C TRP A 59 -8.72 -1.82 11.22
N PRO A 60 -9.86 -1.93 11.94
CA PRO A 60 -10.56 -3.22 12.05
C PRO A 60 -11.04 -3.76 10.69
N LEU A 61 -10.92 -5.07 10.48
CA LEU A 61 -11.35 -5.71 9.22
C LEU A 61 -12.86 -5.60 8.97
N ASP A 62 -13.66 -5.38 10.02
CA ASP A 62 -15.12 -5.18 9.96
C ASP A 62 -15.55 -3.70 10.02
N ALA A 63 -14.63 -2.74 9.96
CA ALA A 63 -14.93 -1.33 10.20
C ALA A 63 -15.86 -0.70 9.15
N GLN A 64 -15.75 -1.10 7.88
CA GLN A 64 -16.66 -0.69 6.79
C GLN A 64 -18.06 -1.35 6.90
N LYS A 65 -18.21 -2.38 7.75
CA LYS A 65 -19.44 -3.13 8.01
C LYS A 65 -20.10 -3.64 6.73
N ASP A 66 -21.24 -3.08 6.37
CA ASP A 66 -22.08 -3.40 5.22
C ASP A 66 -22.09 -2.30 4.13
N ILE A 67 -21.20 -1.30 4.25
CA ILE A 67 -21.05 -0.22 3.26
C ILE A 67 -19.58 -0.16 2.79
N PRO A 68 -19.10 -1.22 2.11
CA PRO A 68 -17.71 -1.29 1.66
C PRO A 68 -17.43 -0.29 0.53
N PHE A 69 -16.25 0.32 0.56
CA PHE A 69 -15.77 1.17 -0.53
C PHE A 69 -15.69 0.40 -1.85
N PHE A 70 -15.90 1.10 -2.96
CA PHE A 70 -15.91 0.57 -4.32
C PHE A 70 -16.85 -0.63 -4.56
N GLY A 71 -17.81 -0.89 -3.67
CA GLY A 71 -18.70 -2.06 -3.76
C GLY A 71 -17.98 -3.40 -3.54
N ARG A 72 -16.82 -3.40 -2.85
CA ARG A 72 -16.04 -4.60 -2.49
C ARG A 72 -16.85 -5.57 -1.62
N GLN A 73 -16.35 -6.80 -1.41
CA GLN A 73 -17.01 -7.76 -0.52
C GLN A 73 -16.92 -7.29 0.95
N THR A 74 -18.03 -7.41 1.67
CA THR A 74 -18.09 -7.18 3.13
C THR A 74 -17.29 -8.25 3.89
N PHE A 75 -16.72 -7.88 5.03
CA PHE A 75 -16.04 -8.84 5.90
C PHE A 75 -17.05 -9.72 6.64
N HIS A 76 -16.93 -11.04 6.49
CA HIS A 76 -17.72 -12.01 7.23
C HIS A 76 -16.82 -12.81 8.17
N LYS A 77 -17.25 -12.97 9.43
CA LYS A 77 -16.60 -13.79 10.46
C LYS A 77 -17.62 -14.75 11.07
N HIS A 78 -17.26 -16.02 11.15
CA HIS A 78 -18.05 -17.06 11.77
C HIS A 78 -17.20 -17.80 12.82
N VAL A 79 -17.51 -17.57 14.09
CA VAL A 79 -16.84 -18.21 15.24
C VAL A 79 -17.67 -19.39 15.73
N TYR A 80 -17.04 -20.55 15.95
CA TYR A 80 -17.73 -21.78 16.31
C TYR A 80 -16.96 -22.60 17.36
N ALA A 81 -17.70 -23.23 18.27
CA ALA A 81 -17.16 -24.09 19.31
C ALA A 81 -16.84 -25.50 18.77
N LYS A 82 -15.82 -26.16 19.34
CA LYS A 82 -15.35 -27.50 18.96
C LYS A 82 -15.47 -28.51 20.12
N PRO A 83 -16.71 -28.90 20.49
CA PRO A 83 -16.94 -29.91 21.52
C PRO A 83 -16.28 -31.26 21.16
N PRO A 84 -15.96 -32.09 22.17
CA PRO A 84 -16.24 -31.93 23.59
C PRO A 84 -15.24 -31.02 24.33
N ARG A 85 -14.24 -30.44 23.65
CA ARG A 85 -13.27 -29.52 24.26
C ARG A 85 -13.82 -28.10 24.31
N THR A 86 -13.42 -27.34 25.32
CA THR A 86 -13.69 -25.89 25.42
C THR A 86 -12.72 -25.13 24.51
N VAL A 87 -12.95 -25.23 23.19
CA VAL A 87 -12.14 -24.63 22.12
C VAL A 87 -13.08 -23.92 21.16
N ASN A 88 -12.66 -22.75 20.66
CA ASN A 88 -13.31 -22.06 19.56
C ASN A 88 -12.32 -21.98 18.39
N ASP A 89 -12.80 -22.22 17.18
CA ASP A 89 -12.14 -21.84 15.93
C ASP A 89 -13.03 -20.80 15.24
N ASP A 90 -12.53 -20.14 14.20
CA ASP A 90 -13.33 -19.30 13.32
C ASP A 90 -12.93 -19.40 11.84
N THR A 91 -13.76 -18.82 10.97
CA THR A 91 -13.47 -18.65 9.54
C THR A 91 -13.83 -17.23 9.13
N TRP A 92 -12.94 -16.59 8.36
CA TRP A 92 -13.15 -15.27 7.78
C TRP A 92 -13.25 -15.36 6.25
N SER A 93 -14.10 -14.53 5.64
CA SER A 93 -14.11 -14.30 4.20
C SER A 93 -14.32 -12.82 3.92
N PHE A 94 -13.45 -12.24 3.09
CA PHE A 94 -13.39 -10.81 2.82
C PHE A 94 -12.60 -10.55 1.54
N ASN A 95 -12.81 -9.39 0.93
CA ASN A 95 -11.92 -8.86 -0.10
C ASN A 95 -10.68 -8.24 0.58
N THR A 96 -9.47 -8.50 0.06
CA THR A 96 -8.22 -8.07 0.72
C THR A 96 -7.99 -6.56 0.72
N GLN A 97 -8.84 -5.79 0.02
CA GLN A 97 -8.87 -4.33 0.01
C GLN A 97 -10.06 -3.73 0.79
N SER A 98 -10.61 -4.44 1.80
CA SER A 98 -11.77 -4.00 2.61
C SER A 98 -11.42 -3.38 3.98
N SER A 99 -10.14 -3.12 4.27
CA SER A 99 -9.67 -2.39 5.47
C SER A 99 -8.23 -1.90 5.23
N SER A 100 -7.44 -1.62 6.27
CA SER A 100 -6.00 -1.36 6.08
C SER A 100 -5.37 -2.42 5.18
N GLN A 101 -4.67 -2.00 4.13
CA GLN A 101 -4.15 -2.90 3.09
C GLN A 101 -2.79 -2.41 2.57
N TRP A 102 -2.00 -3.33 2.01
CA TRP A 102 -0.96 -3.01 1.03
C TRP A 102 -1.38 -3.55 -0.33
N ASP A 103 -1.39 -2.69 -1.34
CA ASP A 103 -1.59 -3.07 -2.74
C ASP A 103 -0.26 -3.42 -3.42
N GLY A 104 -0.21 -4.61 -4.00
CA GLY A 104 0.93 -5.14 -4.73
C GLY A 104 0.93 -4.74 -6.21
N LEU A 105 2.02 -5.06 -6.89
CA LEU A 105 2.28 -4.57 -8.26
C LEU A 105 1.38 -5.20 -9.35
N ARG A 106 0.52 -6.14 -8.93
CA ARG A 106 -0.58 -6.74 -9.72
C ARG A 106 -1.92 -6.02 -9.56
N HIS A 107 -2.05 -5.06 -8.64
CA HIS A 107 -3.35 -4.47 -8.33
C HIS A 107 -3.84 -3.52 -9.45
N PHE A 108 -2.95 -2.68 -9.97
CA PHE A 108 -3.29 -1.65 -10.95
C PHE A 108 -2.24 -1.57 -12.06
N ALA A 109 -2.69 -1.61 -13.32
CA ALA A 109 -1.87 -1.48 -14.54
C ALA A 109 -1.96 -0.05 -15.10
N TYR A 110 -1.01 0.34 -15.98
CA TYR A 110 -1.26 1.45 -16.89
C TYR A 110 -2.46 1.13 -17.78
N GLN A 111 -3.49 1.98 -17.76
CA GLN A 111 -4.77 1.68 -18.42
C GLN A 111 -4.68 1.77 -19.95
N LYS A 112 -3.78 2.61 -20.47
CA LYS A 112 -3.59 2.81 -21.92
C LYS A 112 -2.76 1.69 -22.56
N GLU A 113 -1.71 1.24 -21.88
CA GLU A 113 -0.81 0.18 -22.36
C GLU A 113 -1.29 -1.23 -21.96
N ALA A 114 -2.22 -1.33 -20.99
CA ALA A 114 -2.71 -2.59 -20.42
C ALA A 114 -1.61 -3.50 -19.84
N GLN A 115 -0.60 -2.87 -19.23
CA GLN A 115 0.59 -3.53 -18.66
C GLN A 115 0.85 -3.10 -17.22
N PHE A 116 1.24 -4.07 -16.41
CA PHE A 116 1.72 -3.94 -15.03
C PHE A 116 3.23 -3.68 -15.01
N TYR A 117 3.82 -3.68 -13.80
CA TYR A 117 5.26 -3.46 -13.61
C TYR A 117 6.13 -4.33 -14.52
N ASN A 118 7.14 -3.70 -15.14
CA ASN A 118 8.11 -4.28 -16.07
C ASN A 118 7.49 -4.90 -17.36
N GLY A 119 6.29 -4.45 -17.76
CA GLY A 119 5.64 -4.87 -19.00
C GLY A 119 4.79 -6.14 -18.91
N VAL A 120 4.61 -6.69 -17.70
CA VAL A 120 3.78 -7.87 -17.41
C VAL A 120 2.34 -7.64 -17.85
N THR A 121 1.74 -8.62 -18.52
CA THR A 121 0.39 -8.56 -19.08
C THR A 121 -0.64 -9.28 -18.22
N MET A 122 -1.94 -9.09 -18.50
CA MET A 122 -3.02 -9.86 -17.87
C MET A 122 -2.89 -11.38 -18.13
N SER A 123 -2.44 -11.78 -19.32
CA SER A 123 -2.17 -13.19 -19.66
C SER A 123 -1.08 -13.79 -18.80
N ASP A 124 0.01 -13.06 -18.54
CA ASP A 124 1.11 -13.53 -17.68
C ASP A 124 0.67 -13.78 -16.23
N ILE A 125 -0.42 -13.13 -15.78
CA ILE A 125 -1.00 -13.30 -14.44
C ILE A 125 -2.06 -14.41 -14.40
N HIS A 126 -2.83 -14.61 -15.47
CA HIS A 126 -4.05 -15.43 -15.45
C HIS A 126 -4.00 -16.73 -16.26
N ASP A 127 -3.16 -16.84 -17.29
CA ASP A 127 -3.17 -18.01 -18.20
C ASP A 127 -2.52 -19.26 -17.57
N ASP A 128 -1.63 -19.07 -16.60
CA ASP A 128 -1.15 -20.13 -15.70
C ASP A 128 -1.68 -19.89 -14.27
N PRO A 129 -2.54 -20.77 -13.71
CA PRO A 129 -3.03 -20.64 -12.34
C PRO A 129 -1.93 -20.80 -11.26
N ALA A 130 -0.70 -21.17 -11.64
CA ALA A 130 0.47 -21.15 -10.77
C ALA A 130 1.31 -19.86 -10.87
N SER A 131 0.90 -18.87 -11.68
CA SER A 131 1.70 -17.65 -11.93
C SER A 131 1.90 -16.78 -10.69
N THR A 132 3.15 -16.60 -10.29
CA THR A 132 3.61 -15.83 -9.13
C THR A 132 4.31 -14.51 -9.48
N VAL A 133 4.50 -14.20 -10.77
CA VAL A 133 5.16 -12.98 -11.30
C VAL A 133 4.56 -11.70 -10.70
N ASN A 134 5.35 -10.83 -10.06
CA ASN A 134 4.92 -9.61 -9.36
C ASN A 134 4.02 -9.85 -8.12
N GLY A 135 3.99 -11.07 -7.56
CA GLY A 135 3.21 -11.40 -6.36
C GLY A 135 3.92 -11.05 -5.04
N ILE A 136 3.13 -10.79 -3.98
CA ILE A 136 3.61 -10.29 -2.67
C ILE A 136 4.62 -11.21 -1.94
N GLN A 137 4.74 -12.48 -2.33
CA GLN A 137 5.68 -13.43 -1.73
C GLN A 137 7.17 -13.11 -2.02
N ALA A 138 7.49 -12.29 -3.03
CA ALA A 138 8.87 -11.94 -3.37
C ALA A 138 9.61 -11.16 -2.28
N VAL A 139 8.89 -10.53 -1.34
CA VAL A 139 9.44 -9.65 -0.30
C VAL A 139 10.18 -10.43 0.80
N ALA A 140 9.85 -11.71 1.02
CA ALA A 140 10.35 -12.50 2.15
C ALA A 140 11.68 -13.24 1.87
N GLU A 141 12.05 -13.47 0.61
CA GLU A 141 13.26 -14.23 0.25
C GLU A 141 14.50 -13.35 0.02
N ALA A 142 14.35 -12.03 -0.06
CA ALA A 142 15.38 -11.09 -0.49
C ALA A 142 16.21 -10.44 0.64
N GLN A 143 15.90 -10.70 1.91
CA GLN A 143 16.33 -9.86 3.05
C GLN A 143 17.66 -10.33 3.67
N GLY A 144 18.71 -9.49 3.66
CA GLY A 144 20.00 -9.85 4.26
C GLY A 144 21.19 -8.90 4.17
N VAL A 145 21.12 -7.74 3.50
CA VAL A 145 22.04 -6.56 3.60
C VAL A 145 21.40 -5.36 2.84
N SER A 146 22.09 -4.24 2.50
CA SER A 146 22.00 -3.05 3.36
C SER A 146 21.79 -1.63 2.69
N PHE A 147 21.17 -0.59 3.37
CA PHE A 147 20.58 0.66 2.76
C PHE A 147 20.62 2.03 3.51
N LYS A 148 20.49 3.13 2.72
CA LYS A 148 20.00 4.51 3.01
C LYS A 148 19.23 4.96 1.77
N PHE A 149 18.24 5.85 1.89
CA PHE A 149 17.16 6.08 0.90
C PHE A 149 16.23 4.87 0.79
N GLY A 150 14.91 5.08 0.88
CA GLY A 150 13.93 4.00 0.99
C GLY A 150 13.03 4.06 2.24
N ASP A 151 12.76 5.25 2.79
CA ASP A 151 11.79 5.40 3.88
C ASP A 151 10.36 5.12 3.39
N ILE A 152 9.45 4.78 4.31
CA ILE A 152 8.02 4.62 4.00
C ILE A 152 7.29 5.91 4.39
N LEU A 153 6.67 6.58 3.42
CA LEU A 153 5.86 7.77 3.67
C LEU A 153 4.47 7.36 4.19
N ILE A 154 4.03 7.92 5.33
CA ILE A 154 2.68 7.69 5.87
C ILE A 154 1.96 9.03 6.05
N ILE A 155 0.85 9.23 5.35
CA ILE A 155 0.09 10.50 5.31
C ILE A 155 -1.21 10.38 6.10
N ARG A 156 -1.40 11.25 7.10
CA ARG A 156 -2.70 11.46 7.75
C ARG A 156 -3.40 12.67 7.15
N SER A 157 -4.41 12.43 6.31
CA SER A 157 -5.30 13.48 5.77
C SER A 157 -6.45 13.85 6.71
N GLY A 158 -6.79 12.97 7.66
CA GLY A 158 -7.98 13.08 8.50
C GLY A 158 -9.24 12.49 7.87
N TYR A 159 -9.12 11.76 6.74
CA TYR A 159 -10.23 11.11 6.08
C TYR A 159 -10.96 10.14 7.03
N MET A 160 -10.21 9.32 7.77
CA MET A 160 -10.80 8.32 8.67
C MET A 160 -11.56 8.94 9.83
N VAL A 161 -11.07 10.06 10.36
CA VAL A 161 -11.78 10.86 11.39
C VAL A 161 -13.10 11.37 10.84
N ALA A 162 -13.06 11.99 9.66
CA ALA A 162 -14.25 12.54 9.00
C ALA A 162 -15.25 11.45 8.60
N TYR A 163 -14.78 10.26 8.20
CA TYR A 163 -15.61 9.11 7.87
C TYR A 163 -16.28 8.51 9.12
N ASN A 164 -15.49 8.21 10.16
CA ASN A 164 -15.99 7.59 11.39
C ASN A 164 -16.97 8.48 12.18
N ALA A 165 -16.89 9.80 12.00
CA ALA A 165 -17.82 10.76 12.60
C ALA A 165 -19.18 10.88 11.87
N LYS A 166 -19.32 10.36 10.64
CA LYS A 166 -20.54 10.57 9.83
C LYS A 166 -21.72 9.69 10.28
N PRO A 167 -22.95 10.22 10.29
CA PRO A 167 -24.15 9.41 10.44
C PRO A 167 -24.25 8.36 9.33
N ARG A 168 -24.68 7.15 9.70
CA ARG A 168 -24.79 6.01 8.78
C ARG A 168 -25.65 6.27 7.53
N ALA A 169 -26.70 7.08 7.64
CA ALA A 169 -27.53 7.48 6.50
C ALA A 169 -26.78 8.39 5.49
N GLU A 170 -25.80 9.17 5.96
CA GLU A 170 -24.92 9.97 5.11
C GLU A 170 -23.94 9.07 4.36
N LEU A 171 -23.32 8.10 5.06
CA LEU A 171 -22.44 7.09 4.44
C LEU A 171 -23.19 6.29 3.36
N GLN A 172 -24.43 5.86 3.62
CA GLN A 172 -25.29 5.20 2.63
C GLN A 172 -25.68 6.08 1.44
N SER A 173 -25.58 7.40 1.57
CA SER A 173 -25.84 8.35 0.48
C SER A 173 -24.57 8.59 -0.34
N LEU A 174 -23.42 8.76 0.32
CA LEU A 174 -22.10 8.87 -0.32
C LEU A 174 -21.74 7.61 -1.13
N ALA A 175 -22.03 6.42 -0.61
CA ALA A 175 -21.78 5.15 -1.29
C ALA A 175 -22.59 4.92 -2.58
N LYS A 176 -23.55 5.80 -2.90
CA LYS A 176 -24.33 5.78 -4.16
C LYS A 176 -23.77 6.71 -5.25
N ILE A 177 -22.76 7.52 -4.92
CA ILE A 177 -22.13 8.45 -5.88
C ILE A 177 -21.13 7.66 -6.72
N VAL A 178 -21.25 7.78 -8.05
CA VAL A 178 -20.41 7.06 -9.02
C VAL A 178 -19.88 8.05 -10.08
N PRO A 179 -18.55 8.20 -10.25
CA PRO A 179 -17.51 7.66 -9.38
C PRO A 179 -17.63 8.23 -7.95
N PRO A 180 -17.13 7.54 -6.91
CA PRO A 180 -17.05 8.12 -5.58
C PRO A 180 -16.13 9.34 -5.57
N THR A 181 -16.11 10.11 -4.48
CA THR A 181 -15.23 11.27 -4.32
C THR A 181 -14.46 11.16 -3.01
N PHE A 182 -13.13 11.18 -3.09
CA PHE A 182 -12.24 11.06 -1.95
C PHE A 182 -11.17 12.17 -1.95
N SER A 183 -10.94 12.77 -0.78
CA SER A 183 -9.72 13.53 -0.54
C SER A 183 -8.53 12.58 -0.53
N GLY A 184 -7.39 13.03 -1.05
CA GLY A 184 -6.14 12.26 -1.09
C GLY A 184 -5.00 13.12 -1.60
N VAL A 185 -3.85 12.50 -1.88
CA VAL A 185 -2.68 13.17 -2.48
C VAL A 185 -3.01 13.67 -3.89
N GLU A 186 -2.60 14.88 -4.25
CA GLU A 186 -2.81 15.42 -5.60
C GLU A 186 -1.92 14.74 -6.66
N GLN A 187 -2.44 14.62 -7.89
CA GLN A 187 -1.65 14.18 -9.03
C GLN A 187 -0.88 15.38 -9.65
N SER A 188 0.42 15.47 -9.39
CA SER A 188 1.32 16.44 -10.02
C SER A 188 2.68 15.81 -10.32
N GLU A 189 3.44 16.39 -11.26
CA GLU A 189 4.79 15.91 -11.55
C GLU A 189 5.74 16.20 -10.38
N GLU A 190 5.49 17.28 -9.64
CA GLU A 190 6.22 17.69 -8.45
C GLU A 190 6.02 16.68 -7.29
N VAL A 191 4.81 16.17 -7.09
CA VAL A 191 4.54 15.09 -6.12
C VAL A 191 5.22 13.79 -6.56
N LEU A 192 5.17 13.46 -7.86
CA LEU A 192 5.86 12.28 -8.38
C LEU A 192 7.39 12.38 -8.21
N GLU A 193 8.01 13.50 -8.59
CA GLU A 193 9.45 13.73 -8.40
C GLU A 193 9.83 13.61 -6.91
N TRP A 194 9.05 14.21 -6.01
CA TRP A 194 9.30 14.12 -4.58
C TRP A 194 9.20 12.68 -4.05
N ILE A 195 8.22 11.88 -4.49
CA ILE A 195 8.12 10.47 -4.09
C ILE A 195 9.27 9.66 -4.68
N TRP A 196 9.60 9.88 -5.95
CA TRP A 196 10.68 9.21 -6.67
C TRP A 196 12.03 9.34 -5.95
N GLU A 197 12.36 10.53 -5.46
CA GLU A 197 13.66 10.81 -4.85
C GLU A 197 13.81 10.31 -3.41
N ASN A 198 12.71 10.02 -2.69
CA ASN A 198 12.77 9.85 -1.22
C ASN A 198 12.31 8.47 -0.68
N PHE A 199 11.25 7.86 -1.24
CA PHE A 199 10.53 6.78 -0.55
C PHE A 199 10.61 5.40 -1.22
N ALA A 200 10.44 4.33 -0.44
CA ALA A 200 10.31 2.95 -0.94
C ALA A 200 8.85 2.48 -1.08
N ALA A 201 7.96 3.06 -0.28
CA ALA A 201 6.52 2.83 -0.34
C ALA A 201 5.80 4.07 0.17
N VAL A 202 4.53 4.22 -0.19
CA VAL A 202 3.68 5.30 0.31
C VAL A 202 2.42 4.72 0.92
N ALA A 203 1.90 5.34 1.96
CA ALA A 203 0.67 4.93 2.61
C ALA A 203 -0.12 6.12 3.15
N GLY A 204 -1.40 5.93 3.41
CA GLY A 204 -2.23 6.93 4.06
C GLY A 204 -3.50 6.40 4.68
N ASP A 205 -4.28 7.32 5.24
CA ASP A 205 -5.58 7.06 5.85
C ASP A 205 -6.74 7.11 4.84
N GLN A 206 -6.47 7.36 3.56
CA GLN A 206 -7.50 7.48 2.52
C GLN A 206 -7.83 6.13 1.86
N PRO A 207 -9.04 5.93 1.26
CA PRO A 207 -9.41 4.69 0.57
C PRO A 207 -8.91 4.58 -0.87
N SER A 208 -8.19 5.59 -1.37
CA SER A 208 -7.63 5.64 -2.73
C SER A 208 -6.21 6.19 -2.77
N PHE A 209 -5.58 6.44 -1.62
CA PHE A 209 -4.35 7.23 -1.40
C PHE A 209 -4.31 8.63 -2.07
N GLU A 210 -4.38 8.69 -3.40
CA GLU A 210 -4.56 9.88 -4.22
C GLU A 210 -5.99 10.43 -4.15
N CYS A 211 -6.18 11.69 -4.52
CA CYS A 211 -7.49 12.31 -4.61
C CYS A 211 -8.28 11.72 -5.80
N TRP A 212 -9.56 11.46 -5.60
CA TRP A 212 -10.37 10.72 -6.56
C TRP A 212 -11.71 11.43 -6.83
N PRO A 213 -12.15 11.58 -8.09
CA PRO A 213 -11.43 11.22 -9.33
C PRO A 213 -10.26 12.16 -9.63
N SER A 214 -9.24 11.64 -10.33
CA SER A 214 -8.08 12.43 -10.79
C SER A 214 -8.52 13.62 -11.65
N GLN A 215 -7.79 14.73 -11.50
CA GLN A 215 -8.00 15.97 -12.28
C GLN A 215 -6.99 16.12 -13.43
N THR A 216 -6.16 15.10 -13.67
CA THR A 216 -5.16 15.05 -14.76
C THR A 216 -5.31 13.78 -15.60
N HIS A 217 -4.39 13.58 -16.54
CA HIS A 217 -4.41 12.51 -17.54
C HIS A 217 -3.79 11.18 -17.07
N PHE A 218 -3.34 11.10 -15.82
CA PHE A 218 -2.73 9.94 -15.18
C PHE A 218 -3.28 9.76 -13.75
N LEU A 219 -3.08 8.57 -13.19
CA LEU A 219 -3.30 8.27 -11.77
C LEU A 219 -1.95 8.07 -11.06
N LEU A 220 -1.85 8.39 -9.76
CA LEU A 220 -0.68 7.97 -8.97
C LEU A 220 -0.58 6.45 -8.93
N HIS A 221 -1.70 5.73 -8.85
CA HIS A 221 -1.76 4.27 -8.93
C HIS A 221 -1.02 3.68 -10.14
N GLU A 222 -1.17 4.27 -11.33
CA GLU A 222 -0.49 3.80 -12.54
C GLU A 222 1.04 3.98 -12.42
N VAL A 223 1.49 5.18 -12.05
CA VAL A 223 2.92 5.51 -12.01
C VAL A 223 3.63 4.82 -10.85
N LEU A 224 3.00 4.76 -9.67
CA LEU A 224 3.56 4.13 -8.49
C LEU A 224 3.61 2.60 -8.64
N LEU A 225 2.46 1.93 -8.84
CA LEU A 225 2.42 0.47 -8.86
C LEU A 225 3.01 -0.09 -10.17
N ALA A 226 2.47 0.32 -11.32
CA ALA A 226 2.91 -0.22 -12.61
C ALA A 226 4.17 0.48 -13.15
N GLY A 227 4.36 1.78 -12.92
CA GLY A 227 5.56 2.49 -13.39
C GLY A 227 6.83 2.13 -12.62
N TRP A 228 6.74 2.11 -11.28
CA TRP A 228 7.92 2.08 -10.40
C TRP A 228 8.04 0.81 -9.55
N GLY A 229 6.94 0.09 -9.37
CA GLY A 229 6.85 -0.98 -8.38
C GLY A 229 6.92 -0.43 -6.95
N CYS A 230 6.27 0.71 -6.71
CA CYS A 230 6.13 1.37 -5.41
C CYS A 230 4.79 0.95 -4.77
N PRO A 231 4.79 0.17 -3.67
CA PRO A 231 3.55 -0.25 -3.01
C PRO A 231 2.78 0.93 -2.40
N ILE A 232 1.46 0.80 -2.43
CA ILE A 232 0.52 1.77 -1.87
C ILE A 232 -0.17 1.14 -0.66
N GLY A 233 -0.19 1.85 0.48
CA GLY A 233 -0.90 1.48 1.68
C GLY A 233 -2.16 2.33 1.87
N GLU A 234 -3.31 1.71 2.05
CA GLU A 234 -4.59 2.43 2.18
C GLU A 234 -5.23 2.20 3.54
N MET A 235 -6.07 3.15 3.98
CA MET A 235 -6.92 3.06 5.17
C MET A 235 -6.18 2.66 6.46
N PHE A 236 -4.97 3.18 6.69
CA PHE A 236 -4.28 2.98 7.97
C PHE A 236 -4.96 3.82 9.08
N ASP A 237 -5.06 3.28 10.28
CA ASP A 237 -5.54 4.00 11.47
C ASP A 237 -4.38 4.79 12.10
N LEU A 238 -4.39 6.11 11.89
CA LEU A 238 -3.28 6.99 12.23
C LEU A 238 -3.55 7.88 13.46
N GLU A 239 -4.67 7.70 14.16
CA GLU A 239 -5.07 8.63 15.23
C GLU A 239 -4.15 8.54 16.46
N ALA A 240 -3.98 7.33 17.01
CA ALA A 240 -3.08 7.12 18.15
C ALA A 240 -1.62 7.45 17.81
N LEU A 241 -1.23 7.32 16.53
CA LEU A 241 0.08 7.73 16.03
C LEU A 241 0.22 9.25 16.03
N ALA A 242 -0.75 9.96 15.45
CA ALA A 242 -0.74 11.42 15.37
C ALA A 242 -0.77 12.09 16.74
N GLU A 243 -1.58 11.57 17.68
CA GLU A 243 -1.56 12.01 19.08
C GLU A 243 -0.17 11.85 19.70
N HIS A 244 0.48 10.70 19.49
CA HIS A 244 1.82 10.44 20.03
C HIS A 244 2.90 11.34 19.41
N CYS A 245 2.87 11.54 18.10
CA CYS A 245 3.78 12.45 17.39
C CYS A 245 3.59 13.89 17.86
N GLN A 246 2.34 14.34 18.03
CA GLN A 246 2.02 15.67 18.55
C GLN A 246 2.51 15.86 20.00
N MET A 247 2.32 14.85 20.87
CA MET A 247 2.78 14.90 22.27
C MET A 247 4.31 14.92 22.41
N THR A 248 5.03 14.25 21.51
CA THR A 248 6.50 14.08 21.59
C THR A 248 7.27 15.06 20.72
N GLY A 249 6.62 15.70 19.75
CA GLY A 249 7.27 16.49 18.69
C GLY A 249 8.03 15.65 17.67
N ARG A 250 7.92 14.31 17.71
CA ARG A 250 8.70 13.37 16.91
C ARG A 250 7.80 12.68 15.88
N TYR A 251 8.19 12.75 14.61
CA TYR A 251 7.41 12.24 13.47
C TYR A 251 8.14 11.15 12.68
N THR A 252 9.32 10.72 13.14
CA THR A 252 10.08 9.57 12.64
C THR A 252 10.01 8.44 13.66
N PHE A 253 9.87 7.20 13.19
CA PHE A 253 9.68 6.00 13.98
C PHE A 253 10.04 4.77 13.14
N PHE A 254 10.34 3.65 13.80
CA PHE A 254 10.51 2.37 13.11
C PHE A 254 9.14 1.83 12.70
N VAL A 255 9.01 1.35 11.46
CA VAL A 255 7.81 0.66 10.99
C VAL A 255 8.14 -0.81 10.78
N THR A 256 7.30 -1.68 11.32
CA THR A 256 7.22 -3.08 10.89
C THR A 256 5.84 -3.34 10.31
N SER A 257 5.79 -3.98 9.14
CA SER A 257 4.55 -4.35 8.46
C SER A 257 4.78 -5.68 7.74
N GLU A 258 4.05 -6.71 8.17
CA GLU A 258 4.03 -8.01 7.52
C GLU A 258 2.66 -8.22 6.85
N VAL A 259 2.65 -8.79 5.65
CA VAL A 259 1.44 -9.17 4.90
C VAL A 259 1.15 -10.65 5.07
N CYS A 260 -0.10 -11.07 4.87
CA CYS A 260 -0.43 -12.49 4.82
C CYS A 260 0.31 -13.18 3.66
N ASN A 261 1.00 -14.29 3.94
CA ASN A 261 1.65 -15.10 2.93
C ASN A 261 0.62 -15.84 2.06
N VAL A 262 0.13 -15.15 1.04
CA VAL A 262 -0.83 -15.65 0.04
C VAL A 262 -0.14 -15.58 -1.33
N PRO A 263 0.51 -16.66 -1.79
CA PRO A 263 1.21 -16.69 -3.07
C PRO A 263 0.31 -16.26 -4.23
N GLY A 264 0.81 -15.33 -5.05
CA GLY A 264 0.06 -14.75 -6.17
C GLY A 264 -1.02 -13.73 -5.79
N GLY A 265 -1.20 -13.43 -4.50
CA GLY A 265 -2.11 -12.38 -4.03
C GLY A 265 -1.76 -11.00 -4.59
N VAL A 266 -2.79 -10.18 -4.85
CA VAL A 266 -2.65 -8.83 -5.43
C VAL A 266 -2.60 -7.72 -4.37
N ALA A 267 -3.10 -8.00 -3.16
CA ALA A 267 -3.04 -7.14 -1.98
C ALA A 267 -3.25 -7.99 -0.72
N SER A 268 -2.92 -7.44 0.45
CA SER A 268 -3.15 -8.08 1.74
C SER A 268 -3.45 -7.04 2.82
N PRO A 269 -4.29 -7.36 3.82
CA PRO A 269 -4.21 -6.63 5.08
C PRO A 269 -2.80 -6.78 5.69
N PRO A 270 -2.23 -5.73 6.28
CA PRO A 270 -1.00 -5.82 7.04
C PRO A 270 -1.28 -6.26 8.48
N ASN A 271 -0.20 -6.61 9.18
CA ASN A 271 -0.07 -6.36 10.61
C ASN A 271 0.99 -5.27 10.80
N ILE A 272 0.58 -4.00 10.76
CA ILE A 272 1.47 -2.84 10.81
C ILE A 272 1.56 -2.20 12.21
N LEU A 273 2.79 -1.93 12.65
CA LEU A 273 3.11 -1.23 13.88
C LEU A 273 4.11 -0.08 13.62
N ALA A 274 3.83 1.08 14.19
CA ALA A 274 4.83 2.12 14.46
C ALA A 274 5.48 1.87 15.83
N ILE A 275 6.81 2.00 15.91
CA ILE A 275 7.61 1.75 17.11
C ILE A 275 8.59 2.92 17.35
N PHE A 276 8.52 3.51 18.55
CA PHE A 276 9.27 4.71 18.97
C PHE A 276 10.28 4.45 20.09
#